data_AF-A0A7G9FR45-F1
#
_entry.id   AF-A0A7G9FR45-F1
#
_cell.length_a   1.000
_cell.length_b   1.000
_cell.length_c   1.000
_cell.angle_alpha   90.00
_cell.angle_beta   90.00
_cell.angle_gamma   90.00
#
_symmetry.space_group_name_H-M   'P 1'
#
loop_
_entity.id
_entity.type
_entity.pdbx_description
1 polymer ?
#
loop_
_entity_poly.entity_id
_entity_poly.type
_entity_poly.pdbx_seq_one_letter_code
_entity_poly.pdbx_strand_id
1 'polypeptide(L)'
;MKWLEHLKTITAHKIMVMRHCFAVGLYKQGLLHDLSKYSWTEFSMGAKYYQGNRSPNDAEREDKGYTSSWLHHKGRNKHHLEYWVDYNVDRSDTKHLLVGCKMPKEYVIEMFCDRVAACKIYNKENYYEKQPLDYYMNGRSRRLLHPDSAKLLEKYLNMLARKGEAYTFRYIHNYEVIPLRRKKLAKYLPFLKYLFPYGEDY
;
A
#
# COMPACT_ATOMS: atom_id res chain seq x y z
N MET A 1 14.83 14.78 19.67
CA MET A 1 13.52 14.60 20.34
C MET A 1 12.73 13.53 19.59
N LYS A 2 11.98 12.65 20.29
CA LYS A 2 11.27 11.52 19.67
C LYS A 2 10.33 11.92 18.53
N TRP A 3 9.58 13.01 18.69
CA TRP A 3 8.64 13.50 17.69
C TRP A 3 9.32 13.98 16.39
N LEU A 4 10.51 14.61 16.49
CA LEU A 4 11.29 15.04 15.33
C LEU A 4 11.78 13.84 14.52
N GLU A 5 12.32 12.83 15.20
CA GLU A 5 12.80 11.62 14.54
C GLU A 5 11.65 10.82 13.93
N HIS A 6 10.49 10.77 14.60
CA HIS A 6 9.27 10.22 14.04
C HIS A 6 8.85 10.95 12.75
N LEU A 7 8.80 12.28 12.77
CA LEU A 7 8.45 13.11 11.61
C LEU A 7 9.39 12.86 10.43
N LYS A 8 10.70 12.79 10.69
CA LYS A 8 11.71 12.45 9.67
C LYS A 8 11.45 11.07 9.09
N THR A 9 11.23 10.05 9.93
CA THR A 9 10.99 8.68 9.49
C THR A 9 9.74 8.57 8.60
N ILE A 10 8.59 9.10 9.04
CA ILE A 10 7.35 9.00 8.25
C ILE A 10 7.44 9.79 6.93
N THR A 11 8.16 10.91 6.93
CA THR A 11 8.34 11.74 5.73
C THR A 11 9.30 11.09 4.74
N ALA A 12 10.40 10.51 5.21
CA ALA A 12 11.32 9.74 4.37
C ALA A 12 10.63 8.52 3.74
N HIS A 13 9.81 7.81 4.52
CA HIS A 13 8.97 6.71 4.02
C HIS A 13 8.01 7.19 2.94
N LYS A 14 7.22 8.24 3.22
CA LYS A 14 6.26 8.80 2.26
C LYS A 14 6.93 9.19 0.94
N ILE A 15 8.07 9.89 1.01
CA ILE A 15 8.82 10.32 -0.18
C ILE A 15 9.32 9.10 -0.97
N MET A 16 9.80 8.06 -0.30
CA MET A 16 10.26 6.85 -0.97
C MET A 16 9.12 6.11 -1.64
N VAL A 17 7.96 5.97 -1.00
CA VAL A 17 6.76 5.40 -1.62
C VAL A 17 6.31 6.24 -2.81
N MET A 18 6.33 7.57 -2.68
CA MET A 18 6.01 8.47 -3.78
C MET A 18 6.93 8.22 -4.99
N ARG A 19 8.25 8.10 -4.78
CA ARG A 19 9.20 7.78 -5.85
C ARG A 19 8.91 6.43 -6.50
N HIS A 20 8.63 5.39 -5.70
CA HIS A 20 8.29 4.07 -6.24
C HIS A 20 6.97 4.09 -7.02
N CYS A 21 5.93 4.72 -6.49
CA CYS A 21 4.65 4.90 -7.16
C CYS A 21 4.82 5.67 -8.46
N PHE A 22 5.65 6.70 -8.50
CA PHE A 22 5.89 7.49 -9.71
C PHE A 22 6.62 6.67 -10.78
N ALA A 23 7.59 5.85 -10.37
CA ALA A 23 8.30 4.95 -11.28
C ALA A 23 7.40 3.91 -11.95
N VAL A 24 6.30 3.50 -11.28
CA VAL A 24 5.28 2.62 -11.87
C VAL A 24 4.11 3.37 -12.50
N GLY A 25 4.06 4.70 -12.44
CA GLY A 25 2.98 5.51 -13.02
C GLY A 25 1.73 5.62 -12.13
N LEU A 26 1.81 5.48 -10.82
CA LEU A 26 0.72 5.71 -9.87
C LEU A 26 0.87 7.06 -9.12
N TYR A 27 0.85 8.17 -9.86
CA TYR A 27 1.09 9.51 -9.30
C TYR A 27 0.11 9.88 -8.18
N LYS A 28 -1.20 9.62 -8.37
CA LYS A 28 -2.21 9.91 -7.35
C LYS A 28 -1.94 9.15 -6.04
N GLN A 29 -1.62 7.86 -6.14
CA GLN A 29 -1.29 7.04 -4.98
C GLN A 29 -0.04 7.59 -4.28
N GLY A 30 1.04 7.86 -5.01
CA GLY A 30 2.28 8.40 -4.41
C GLY A 30 2.08 9.74 -3.69
N LEU A 31 1.27 10.63 -4.26
CA LEU A 31 0.97 11.93 -3.65
C LEU A 31 0.15 11.79 -2.36
N LEU A 32 -0.88 10.94 -2.38
CA LEU A 32 -1.84 10.80 -1.29
C LEU A 32 -1.46 9.74 -0.25
N HIS A 33 -0.41 8.96 -0.52
CA HIS A 33 0.06 7.91 0.37
C HIS A 33 0.29 8.43 1.78
N ASP A 34 -0.36 7.79 2.75
CA ASP A 34 -0.16 7.97 4.19
C ASP A 34 -0.27 9.40 4.72
N LEU A 35 -1.04 10.26 4.05
CA LEU A 35 -1.29 11.63 4.54
C LEU A 35 -1.95 11.64 5.92
N SER A 36 -2.66 10.57 6.31
CA SER A 36 -3.25 10.47 7.64
C SER A 36 -2.21 10.38 8.77
N LYS A 37 -0.96 9.97 8.49
CA LYS A 37 0.13 9.90 9.50
C LYS A 37 0.49 11.25 10.10
N TYR A 38 0.13 12.34 9.42
CA TYR A 38 0.33 13.72 9.88
C TYR A 38 -0.84 14.26 10.71
N SER A 39 -1.94 13.51 10.82
CA SER A 39 -3.04 13.86 11.72
C SER A 39 -2.61 13.72 13.18
N TRP A 40 -3.22 14.49 14.08
CA TRP A 40 -2.93 14.43 15.52
C TRP A 40 -3.12 13.01 16.09
N THR A 41 -4.18 12.30 15.68
CA THR A 41 -4.49 10.94 16.14
C THR A 41 -3.35 9.96 15.89
N GLU A 42 -2.70 10.04 14.73
CA GLU A 42 -1.59 9.15 14.38
C GLU A 42 -0.25 9.69 14.86
N PHE A 43 0.03 10.97 14.61
CA PHE A 43 1.34 11.57 14.88
C PHE A 43 1.66 11.61 16.38
N SER A 44 0.68 11.92 17.24
CA SER A 44 0.91 12.00 18.69
C SER A 44 1.32 10.65 19.29
N MET A 45 0.67 9.55 18.87
CA MET A 45 1.04 8.21 19.29
C MET A 45 2.38 7.79 18.69
N GLY A 46 2.60 8.09 17.39
CA GLY A 46 3.86 7.83 16.73
C GLY A 46 5.05 8.51 17.41
N ALA A 47 4.88 9.76 17.82
CA ALA A 47 5.86 10.53 18.58
C ALA A 47 6.09 9.99 20.00
N LYS A 48 5.03 9.58 20.70
CA LYS A 48 5.11 9.00 22.05
C LYS A 48 5.89 7.67 22.07
N TYR A 49 5.52 6.76 21.16
CA TYR A 49 6.04 5.40 21.10
C TYR A 49 7.25 5.23 20.16
N TYR A 50 7.84 6.33 19.68
CA TYR A 50 9.00 6.24 18.79
C TYR A 50 10.21 5.59 19.46
N GLN A 51 10.76 4.56 18.80
CA GLN A 51 11.94 3.80 19.22
C GLN A 51 13.07 3.80 18.16
N GLY A 52 12.76 4.11 16.90
CA GLY A 52 13.74 4.20 15.80
C GLY A 52 14.09 2.88 15.11
N ASN A 53 13.76 1.73 15.68
CA ASN A 53 14.07 0.41 15.13
C ASN A 53 12.84 -0.42 14.69
N ARG A 54 11.62 0.03 15.01
CA ARG A 54 10.37 -0.62 14.61
C ARG A 54 9.21 0.37 14.56
N SER A 55 8.03 -0.11 14.17
CA SER A 55 6.81 0.69 14.13
C SER A 55 6.39 1.14 15.54
N PRO A 56 6.14 2.45 15.78
CA PRO A 56 5.55 2.93 17.03
C PRO A 56 4.21 2.25 17.37
N ASN A 57 3.48 1.78 16.35
CA ASN A 57 2.22 1.08 16.56
C ASN A 57 2.43 -0.26 17.27
N ASP A 58 3.54 -0.95 17.07
CA ASP A 58 3.77 -2.23 17.77
C ASP A 58 4.00 -2.00 19.26
N ALA A 59 4.70 -0.92 19.62
CA ALA A 59 4.87 -0.51 21.01
C ALA A 59 3.56 -0.04 21.66
N GLU A 60 2.71 0.71 20.95
CA GLU A 60 1.37 1.04 21.45
C GLU A 60 0.53 -0.23 21.68
N ARG A 61 0.63 -1.22 20.78
CA ARG A 61 -0.11 -2.49 20.88
C ARG A 61 0.27 -3.28 22.13
N GLU A 62 1.55 -3.31 22.47
CA GLU A 62 2.06 -3.99 23.66
C GLU A 62 1.64 -3.28 24.95
N ASP A 63 1.62 -1.94 24.95
CA ASP A 63 1.23 -1.13 26.11
C ASP A 63 -0.29 -1.18 26.38
N LYS A 64 -1.12 -1.04 25.34
CA LYS A 64 -2.58 -0.89 25.48
C LYS A 64 -3.39 -2.13 25.11
N GLY A 65 -2.78 -3.13 24.47
CA GLY A 65 -3.48 -4.23 23.80
C GLY A 65 -4.09 -3.87 22.44
N TYR A 66 -4.02 -2.61 22.01
CA TYR A 66 -4.51 -2.13 20.71
C TYR A 66 -3.74 -0.90 20.23
N THR A 67 -3.99 -0.49 18.98
CA THR A 67 -3.26 0.60 18.33
C THR A 67 -4.21 1.66 17.79
N SER A 68 -4.37 2.77 18.51
CA SER A 68 -5.29 3.85 18.11
C SER A 68 -4.87 4.49 16.79
N SER A 69 -3.57 4.72 16.60
CA SER A 69 -3.00 5.23 15.35
C SER A 69 -3.27 4.28 14.18
N TRP A 70 -2.99 2.99 14.32
CA TRP A 70 -3.20 2.01 13.25
C TRP A 70 -4.67 1.83 12.89
N LEU A 71 -5.59 1.85 13.88
CA LEU A 71 -7.02 1.77 13.62
C LEU A 71 -7.50 2.95 12.76
N HIS A 72 -7.01 4.16 13.07
CA HIS A 72 -7.28 5.35 12.27
C HIS A 72 -6.65 5.28 10.88
N HIS A 73 -5.41 4.80 10.81
CA HIS A 73 -4.57 4.72 9.63
C HIS A 73 -5.08 3.74 8.57
N LYS A 74 -5.32 2.49 8.98
CA LYS A 74 -5.81 1.44 8.10
C LYS A 74 -7.19 1.75 7.53
N GLY A 75 -7.99 2.56 8.23
CA GLY A 75 -9.30 3.04 7.77
C GLY A 75 -9.27 4.22 6.79
N ARG A 76 -8.10 4.81 6.51
CA ARG A 76 -7.93 5.95 5.59
C ARG A 76 -7.03 5.64 4.41
N ASN A 77 -6.08 4.72 4.57
CA ASN A 77 -5.13 4.36 3.54
C ASN A 77 -5.50 3.02 2.90
N LYS A 78 -6.05 3.10 1.69
CA LYS A 78 -6.62 1.97 0.94
C LYS A 78 -5.60 0.92 0.50
N HIS A 79 -4.30 1.17 0.61
CA HIS A 79 -3.30 0.15 0.32
C HIS A 79 -3.11 -0.83 1.49
N HIS A 80 -3.67 -0.58 2.66
CA HIS A 80 -3.73 -1.58 3.73
C HIS A 80 -4.87 -2.57 3.49
N LEU A 81 -4.57 -3.85 3.69
CA LEU A 81 -5.53 -4.92 3.48
C LEU A 81 -6.72 -4.81 4.44
N GLU A 82 -6.50 -4.29 5.65
CA GLU A 82 -7.53 -4.14 6.67
C GLU A 82 -8.59 -3.10 6.30
N TYR A 83 -8.32 -2.22 5.32
CA TYR A 83 -9.34 -1.36 4.72
C TYR A 83 -10.39 -2.19 3.96
N TRP A 84 -9.98 -3.33 3.42
CA TRP A 84 -10.77 -4.20 2.55
C TRP A 84 -11.18 -5.47 3.29
N VAL A 85 -11.64 -5.34 4.53
CA VAL A 85 -12.22 -6.45 5.30
C VAL A 85 -13.70 -6.16 5.50
N ASP A 86 -14.53 -7.15 5.22
CA ASP A 86 -15.99 -7.05 5.36
C ASP A 86 -16.56 -8.38 5.90
N TYR A 87 -17.86 -8.39 6.19
CA TYR A 87 -18.57 -9.59 6.60
C TYR A 87 -18.54 -10.65 5.52
N ASN A 88 -18.36 -11.90 5.96
CA ASN A 88 -18.49 -13.03 5.08
C ASN A 88 -19.94 -13.17 4.61
N VAL A 89 -20.10 -13.25 3.29
CA VAL A 89 -21.41 -13.44 2.66
C VAL A 89 -21.94 -14.85 2.86
N ASP A 90 -21.06 -15.83 3.10
CA ASP A 90 -21.44 -17.17 3.50
C ASP A 90 -21.80 -17.18 5.00
N ARG A 91 -23.10 -17.08 5.27
CA ARG A 91 -23.65 -17.10 6.63
C ARG A 91 -23.47 -18.44 7.35
N SER A 92 -23.13 -19.51 6.65
CA SER A 92 -22.86 -20.81 7.26
C SER A 92 -21.45 -20.91 7.85
N ASP A 93 -20.52 -20.06 7.41
CA ASP A 93 -19.16 -19.99 7.95
C ASP A 93 -19.12 -19.16 9.23
N THR A 94 -19.27 -19.84 10.37
CA THR A 94 -19.22 -19.22 11.70
C THR A 94 -17.80 -18.95 12.21
N LYS A 95 -16.76 -19.42 11.49
CA LYS A 95 -15.36 -19.27 11.90
C LYS A 95 -14.74 -18.02 11.28
N HIS A 96 -15.11 -17.68 10.05
CA HIS A 96 -14.58 -16.53 9.33
C HIS A 96 -15.65 -15.45 9.16
N LEU A 97 -16.04 -14.82 10.27
CA LEU A 97 -17.05 -13.76 10.25
C LEU A 97 -16.63 -12.55 9.40
N LEU A 98 -15.32 -12.26 9.38
CA LEU A 98 -14.72 -11.19 8.60
C LEU A 98 -13.71 -11.78 7.61
N VAL A 99 -13.81 -11.38 6.36
CA VAL A 99 -12.97 -11.86 5.25
C VAL A 99 -12.39 -10.70 4.45
N GLY A 100 -11.23 -10.95 3.84
CA GLY A 100 -10.60 -10.01 2.93
C GLY A 100 -11.34 -9.92 1.61
N CYS A 101 -11.70 -8.72 1.20
CA CYS A 101 -12.27 -8.40 -0.11
C CYS A 101 -11.17 -8.13 -1.14
N LYS A 102 -11.48 -8.41 -2.41
CA LYS A 102 -10.56 -8.16 -3.51
C LYS A 102 -10.24 -6.66 -3.63
N MET A 103 -8.97 -6.32 -3.46
CA MET A 103 -8.49 -4.95 -3.59
C MET A 103 -8.43 -4.53 -5.07
N PRO A 104 -8.76 -3.27 -5.41
CA PRO A 104 -8.43 -2.69 -6.69
C PRO A 104 -6.92 -2.74 -6.95
N LYS A 105 -6.56 -3.00 -8.21
CA LYS A 105 -5.17 -3.29 -8.63
C LYS A 105 -4.18 -2.20 -8.21
N GLU A 106 -4.56 -0.93 -8.35
CA GLU A 106 -3.72 0.20 -7.96
C GLU A 106 -3.30 0.17 -6.48
N TYR A 107 -4.16 -0.32 -5.58
CA TYR A 107 -3.87 -0.38 -4.15
C TYR A 107 -3.02 -1.59 -3.78
N VAL A 108 -3.09 -2.68 -4.56
CA VAL A 108 -2.13 -3.79 -4.44
C VAL A 108 -0.73 -3.35 -4.89
N ILE A 109 -0.63 -2.56 -5.95
CA ILE A 109 0.64 -2.00 -6.42
C ILE A 109 1.17 -0.97 -5.41
N GLU A 110 0.32 -0.09 -4.87
CA GLU A 110 0.72 0.82 -3.79
C GLU A 110 1.21 0.06 -2.56
N MET A 111 0.53 -1.02 -2.14
CA MET A 111 0.97 -1.89 -1.04
C MET A 111 2.34 -2.51 -1.29
N PHE A 112 2.63 -2.91 -2.54
CA PHE A 112 3.96 -3.37 -2.93
C PHE A 112 5.00 -2.25 -2.77
N CYS A 113 4.74 -1.05 -3.31
CA CYS A 113 5.64 0.10 -3.19
C CYS A 113 5.90 0.51 -1.73
N ASP A 114 4.85 0.52 -0.91
CA ASP A 114 4.88 0.76 0.54
C ASP A 114 5.80 -0.23 1.25
N ARG A 115 5.61 -1.52 1.01
CA ARG A 115 6.42 -2.57 1.64
C ARG A 115 7.89 -2.49 1.28
N VAL A 116 8.21 -2.23 0.02
CA VAL A 116 9.60 -2.05 -0.42
C VAL A 116 10.22 -0.82 0.26
N ALA A 117 9.48 0.29 0.34
CA ALA A 117 9.96 1.49 1.01
C ALA A 117 10.16 1.27 2.51
N ALA A 118 9.22 0.63 3.19
CA ALA A 118 9.33 0.32 4.62
C ALA A 118 10.58 -0.53 4.90
N CYS A 119 10.82 -1.59 4.12
CA CYS A 119 12.02 -2.41 4.27
C CYS A 119 13.30 -1.57 4.10
N LYS A 120 13.38 -0.72 3.08
CA LYS A 120 14.54 0.17 2.89
C LYS A 120 14.74 1.17 4.04
N ILE A 121 13.67 1.80 4.51
CA ILE A 121 13.74 2.81 5.58
C ILE A 121 14.19 2.21 6.91
N TYR A 122 13.66 1.03 7.27
CA TYR A 122 13.98 0.42 8.57
C TYR A 122 15.29 -0.37 8.56
N ASN A 123 15.71 -0.94 7.41
CA ASN A 123 16.90 -1.80 7.34
C ASN A 123 18.13 -1.09 6.76
N LYS A 124 17.94 0.03 6.04
CA LYS A 124 19.02 0.87 5.50
C LYS A 124 20.06 0.05 4.73
N GLU A 125 21.32 0.07 5.14
CA GLU A 125 22.42 -0.70 4.57
C GLU A 125 22.23 -2.23 4.61
N ASN A 126 21.36 -2.72 5.48
CA ASN A 126 21.03 -4.15 5.62
C ASN A 126 19.88 -4.59 4.71
N TYR A 127 19.35 -3.70 3.86
CA TYR A 127 18.28 -4.04 2.92
C TYR A 127 18.78 -4.96 1.80
N TYR A 128 17.95 -5.93 1.42
CA TYR A 128 18.13 -6.77 0.24
C TYR A 128 16.78 -7.08 -0.42
N GLU A 129 16.78 -7.41 -1.72
CA GLU A 129 15.60 -7.45 -2.59
C GLU A 129 14.53 -8.46 -2.15
N LYS A 130 14.92 -9.53 -1.46
CA LYS A 130 14.00 -10.57 -0.98
C LYS A 130 13.35 -10.20 0.36
N GLN A 131 13.87 -9.22 1.09
CA GLN A 131 13.37 -8.84 2.40
C GLN A 131 11.86 -8.45 2.42
N PRO A 132 11.30 -7.72 1.43
CA PRO A 132 9.86 -7.48 1.36
C PRO A 132 9.02 -8.76 1.24
N LEU A 133 9.52 -9.76 0.51
CA LEU A 133 8.87 -11.07 0.40
C LEU A 133 8.92 -11.80 1.74
N ASP A 134 10.07 -11.81 2.42
CA ASP A 134 10.22 -12.48 3.71
C ASP A 134 9.33 -11.87 4.78
N TYR A 135 9.24 -10.54 4.81
CA TYR A 135 8.32 -9.84 5.69
C TYR A 135 6.85 -10.20 5.41
N TYR A 136 6.47 -10.41 4.15
CA TYR A 136 5.13 -10.86 3.78
C TYR A 136 4.87 -12.32 4.20
N MET A 137 5.81 -13.23 3.95
CA MET A 137 5.68 -14.66 4.24
C MET A 137 5.63 -14.95 5.75
N ASN A 138 6.37 -14.18 6.55
CA ASN A 138 6.38 -14.30 8.00
C ASN A 138 5.22 -13.53 8.68
N GLY A 139 4.51 -12.69 7.91
CA GLY A 139 3.46 -11.81 8.42
C GLY A 139 2.10 -12.48 8.55
N ARG A 140 1.23 -11.86 9.36
CA ARG A 140 -0.19 -12.28 9.47
C ARG A 140 -1.02 -11.83 8.26
N SER A 141 -0.52 -10.87 7.48
CA SER A 141 -1.20 -10.25 6.33
C SER A 141 -1.74 -11.27 5.32
N ARG A 142 -1.00 -12.36 5.05
CA ARG A 142 -1.38 -13.40 4.08
C ARG A 142 -2.73 -14.05 4.41
N ARG A 143 -3.09 -14.15 5.69
CA ARG A 143 -4.34 -14.81 6.14
C ARG A 143 -5.58 -13.94 5.95
N LEU A 144 -5.41 -12.62 5.88
CA LEU A 144 -6.53 -11.66 5.77
C LEU A 144 -6.66 -11.07 4.37
N LEU A 145 -5.66 -11.24 3.50
CA LEU A 145 -5.69 -10.70 2.15
C LEU A 145 -6.50 -11.62 1.22
N HIS A 146 -7.39 -11.04 0.41
CA HIS A 146 -8.14 -11.80 -0.59
C HIS A 146 -7.20 -12.59 -1.52
N PRO A 147 -7.49 -13.86 -1.88
CA PRO A 147 -6.58 -14.71 -2.66
C PRO A 147 -6.06 -14.08 -3.97
N ASP A 148 -6.91 -13.40 -4.73
CA ASP A 148 -6.48 -12.71 -5.96
C ASP A 148 -5.50 -11.55 -5.69
N SER A 149 -5.73 -10.80 -4.62
CA SER A 149 -4.86 -9.69 -4.23
C SER A 149 -3.53 -10.21 -3.68
N ALA A 150 -3.57 -11.31 -2.92
CA ALA A 150 -2.38 -12.02 -2.44
C ALA A 150 -1.54 -12.55 -3.60
N LYS A 151 -2.14 -13.26 -4.56
CA LYS A 151 -1.47 -13.77 -5.76
C LYS A 151 -0.77 -12.65 -6.54
N LEU A 152 -1.43 -11.50 -6.67
CA LEU A 152 -0.87 -10.36 -7.38
C LEU A 152 0.30 -9.72 -6.62
N LEU A 153 0.16 -9.52 -5.31
CA LEU A 153 1.24 -9.01 -4.46
C LEU A 153 2.45 -9.96 -4.48
N GLU A 154 2.22 -11.26 -4.31
CA GLU A 154 3.25 -12.31 -4.34
C GLU A 154 3.98 -12.34 -5.67
N LYS A 155 3.29 -12.15 -6.80
CA LYS A 155 3.92 -12.02 -8.12
C LYS A 155 4.96 -10.90 -8.12
N TYR A 156 4.63 -9.72 -7.59
CA TYR A 156 5.54 -8.58 -7.57
C TYR A 156 6.70 -8.78 -6.59
N LEU A 157 6.44 -9.32 -5.40
CA LEU A 157 7.47 -9.58 -4.40
C LEU A 157 8.46 -10.66 -4.86
N ASN A 158 7.98 -11.74 -5.49
CA ASN A 158 8.84 -12.74 -6.10
C ASN A 158 9.64 -12.17 -7.29
N MET A 159 9.03 -11.29 -8.09
CA MET A 159 9.73 -10.63 -9.20
C MET A 159 10.84 -9.72 -8.68
N LEU A 160 10.59 -8.95 -7.62
CA LEU A 160 11.60 -8.13 -6.96
C LEU A 160 12.76 -8.99 -6.46
N ALA A 161 12.45 -10.05 -5.71
CA ALA A 161 13.46 -10.95 -5.15
C ALA A 161 14.35 -11.62 -6.21
N ARG A 162 13.82 -11.88 -7.41
CA ARG A 162 14.54 -12.61 -8.48
C ARG A 162 15.20 -11.72 -9.52
N LYS A 163 14.61 -10.55 -9.81
CA LYS A 163 14.97 -9.71 -10.96
C LYS A 163 15.33 -8.27 -10.58
N GLY A 164 15.22 -7.92 -9.30
CA GLY A 164 15.53 -6.60 -8.78
C GLY A 164 14.48 -5.54 -9.10
N GLU A 165 14.71 -4.35 -8.54
CA GLU A 165 13.76 -3.25 -8.53
C GLU A 165 13.48 -2.70 -9.93
N ALA A 166 14.53 -2.41 -10.70
CA ALA A 166 14.41 -1.79 -12.03
C ALA A 166 13.58 -2.64 -13.00
N TYR A 167 13.77 -3.96 -12.99
CA TYR A 167 12.97 -4.88 -13.81
C TYR A 167 11.51 -4.87 -13.33
N THR A 168 11.30 -5.03 -12.02
CA THR A 168 9.97 -5.18 -11.43
C THR A 168 9.13 -3.92 -11.65
N PHE A 169 9.71 -2.74 -11.45
CA PHE A 169 8.99 -1.48 -11.61
C PHE A 169 8.63 -1.23 -13.07
N ARG A 170 9.56 -1.50 -14.00
CA ARG A 170 9.29 -1.43 -15.45
C ARG A 170 8.18 -2.40 -15.87
N TYR A 171 8.18 -3.62 -15.33
CA TYR A 171 7.12 -4.58 -15.59
C TYR A 171 5.76 -4.06 -15.12
N ILE A 172 5.67 -3.59 -13.86
CA ILE A 172 4.42 -3.06 -13.30
C ILE A 172 3.93 -1.87 -14.10
N HIS A 173 4.83 -0.94 -14.45
CA HIS A 173 4.48 0.22 -15.28
C HIS A 173 3.82 -0.21 -16.61
N ASN A 174 4.53 -1.06 -17.38
CA ASN A 174 4.14 -1.39 -18.74
C ASN A 174 2.96 -2.35 -18.83
N TYR A 175 2.90 -3.35 -17.95
CA TYR A 175 1.94 -4.46 -18.06
C TYR A 175 0.80 -4.39 -17.06
N GLU A 176 0.89 -3.54 -16.03
CA GLU A 176 -0.16 -3.42 -15.02
C GLU A 176 -0.80 -2.03 -15.03
N VAL A 177 0.01 -0.96 -14.93
CA VAL A 177 -0.48 0.41 -14.77
C VAL A 177 -0.95 1.04 -16.07
N ILE A 178 -0.20 0.91 -17.19
CA ILE A 178 -0.66 1.39 -18.49
C ILE A 178 -2.01 0.75 -18.89
N PRO A 179 -2.18 -0.58 -18.85
CA PRO A 179 -3.47 -1.20 -19.14
C PRO A 179 -4.58 -0.76 -18.19
N LEU A 180 -4.29 -0.62 -16.90
CA LEU A 180 -5.25 -0.11 -15.91
C LEU A 180 -5.76 1.29 -16.25
N ARG A 181 -4.85 2.20 -16.62
CA ARG A 181 -5.19 3.58 -17.04
C ARG A 181 -6.03 3.57 -18.32
N ARG A 182 -5.62 2.80 -19.34
CA ARG A 182 -6.38 2.65 -20.59
C ARG A 182 -7.80 2.17 -20.32
N LYS A 183 -7.97 1.12 -19.49
CA LYS A 183 -9.29 0.61 -19.10
C LYS A 183 -10.15 1.66 -18.38
N LYS A 184 -9.56 2.47 -17.50
CA LYS A 184 -10.28 3.55 -16.82
C LYS A 184 -10.73 4.63 -17.79
N LEU A 185 -9.85 5.08 -18.70
CA LEU A 185 -10.18 6.08 -19.72
C LEU A 185 -11.26 5.57 -20.68
N ALA A 186 -11.19 4.29 -21.09
CA ALA A 186 -12.18 3.64 -21.96
C ALA A 186 -13.61 3.71 -21.42
N LYS A 187 -13.80 3.74 -20.09
CA LYS A 187 -15.12 3.92 -19.47
C LYS A 187 -15.75 5.28 -19.79
N TYR A 188 -14.94 6.30 -20.04
CA TYR A 188 -15.40 7.67 -20.29
C TYR A 188 -15.43 8.04 -21.78
N LEU A 189 -14.82 7.23 -22.66
CA LEU A 189 -14.89 7.41 -24.12
C LEU A 189 -16.31 7.56 -24.67
N PRO A 190 -17.32 6.76 -24.25
CA PRO A 190 -18.70 6.94 -24.71
C PRO A 190 -19.33 8.28 -24.35
N PHE A 191 -18.77 9.00 -23.36
CA PHE A 191 -19.24 10.32 -22.94
C PHE A 191 -18.50 11.47 -23.64
N LEU A 192 -17.27 11.22 -24.11
CA LEU A 192 -16.47 12.23 -24.82
C LEU A 192 -17.11 12.69 -26.14
N LYS A 193 -17.86 11.81 -26.83
CA LYS A 193 -18.64 12.18 -28.03
C LYS A 193 -19.74 13.23 -27.77
N TYR A 194 -20.19 13.36 -26.52
CA TYR A 194 -21.16 14.39 -26.12
C TYR A 194 -20.51 15.69 -25.65
N LEU A 195 -19.22 15.67 -25.33
CA LEU A 195 -18.43 16.85 -24.95
C LEU A 195 -17.82 17.55 -26.17
N PHE A 196 -17.62 16.81 -27.27
CA PHE A 196 -17.12 17.33 -28.54
C PHE A 196 -18.05 16.90 -29.70
N PRO A 197 -19.24 17.51 -29.82
CA PRO A 197 -20.25 17.09 -30.81
C PRO A 197 -19.88 17.39 -32.28
N TYR A 198 -18.77 18.09 -32.54
CA TYR A 198 -18.33 18.51 -33.89
C TYR A 198 -16.99 17.89 -34.32
N GLY A 199 -16.63 16.71 -33.80
CA GLY A 199 -15.32 16.08 -34.02
C GLY A 199 -15.24 15.04 -35.15
N GLU A 200 -16.14 15.06 -36.13
CA GLU A 200 -16.03 14.27 -37.36
C GLU A 200 -15.97 15.25 -38.53
N ASP A 201 -14.75 15.61 -38.94
CA ASP A 201 -14.37 16.08 -40.29
C ASP A 201 -12.91 16.56 -40.25
N TYR A 202 -11.94 15.66 -40.12
CA TYR A 202 -10.55 15.81 -40.59
C TYR A 202 -9.89 14.45 -40.77
#